data_AF-E1VN29-F1
#
_entry.id   AF-E1VN29-F1
#
_cell.length_a   1.000
_cell.length_b   1.000
_cell.length_c   1.000
_cell.angle_alpha   90.00
_cell.angle_beta   90.00
_cell.angle_gamma   90.00
#
_symmetry.space_group_name_H-M   'P 1'
#
loop_
_entity.id
_entity.type
_entity.pdbx_description
1 polymer ?
#
loop_
_entity_poly.entity_id
_entity_poly.type
_entity_poly.pdbx_seq_one_letter_code
_entity_poly.pdbx_strand_id
1 'polypeptide(L)'
;MLSEKPNAASTVDWPASLIKRSVARALKTDWQLQWKNHPTPLKALDILAVDCSASMVESGALALAKGVALALIERAYQARRHAALIAFCGHEARLEIAPQQASWNNDVWVTSLQGGGGTPLHAALECVQDLLHHQNSYTRQNSYAHRTLWLLSDARVNHWPSRPAGCDAIYILDFESGPLHLRIGNARAIARDWRAQYLG
;
A
#
# COMPACT_ATOMS: atom_id res chain seq x y z
N MET A 1 50.52 -13.96 -15.38
CA MET A 1 49.93 -14.76 -14.29
C MET A 1 48.89 -13.87 -13.61
N LEU A 2 47.69 -13.82 -14.18
CA LEU A 2 46.56 -13.04 -13.69
C LEU A 2 45.76 -13.98 -12.79
N SER A 3 45.63 -13.63 -11.49
CA SER A 3 44.77 -14.39 -10.58
C SER A 3 43.60 -13.49 -10.16
N GLU A 4 42.42 -14.05 -10.35
CA GLU A 4 41.10 -13.45 -10.32
C GLU A 4 40.71 -12.92 -8.93
N LYS A 5 39.98 -11.81 -8.91
CA LYS A 5 39.21 -11.36 -7.74
C LYS A 5 37.97 -12.25 -7.61
N PRO A 6 37.63 -12.75 -6.40
CA PRO A 6 36.39 -13.48 -6.21
C PRO A 6 35.18 -12.56 -6.42
N ASN A 7 34.29 -13.06 -7.27
CA ASN A 7 33.02 -12.49 -7.72
C ASN A 7 32.09 -12.25 -6.52
N ALA A 8 31.58 -11.02 -6.36
CA ALA A 8 30.56 -10.70 -5.37
C ALA A 8 29.28 -11.45 -5.74
N ALA A 9 28.94 -12.44 -4.91
CA ALA A 9 27.71 -13.20 -5.03
C ALA A 9 26.51 -12.25 -5.03
N SER A 10 25.78 -12.28 -6.14
CA SER A 10 24.45 -11.72 -6.30
C SER A 10 23.49 -12.43 -5.34
N THR A 11 23.31 -11.87 -4.16
CA THR A 11 22.21 -12.19 -3.25
C THR A 11 20.92 -11.74 -3.93
N VAL A 12 20.34 -12.65 -4.71
CA VAL A 12 19.00 -12.49 -5.26
C VAL A 12 18.03 -12.36 -4.09
N ASP A 13 17.47 -11.16 -3.89
CA ASP A 13 16.36 -10.87 -2.97
C ASP A 13 15.08 -11.57 -3.47
N TRP A 14 15.07 -12.89 -3.26
CA TRP A 14 14.04 -13.83 -3.70
C TRP A 14 12.61 -13.51 -3.18
N PRO A 15 12.39 -12.91 -1.99
CA PRO A 15 11.05 -12.51 -1.56
C PRO A 15 10.53 -11.25 -2.26
N ALA A 16 11.39 -10.24 -2.46
CA ALA A 16 11.02 -8.96 -3.06
C ALA A 16 10.66 -9.09 -4.54
N SER A 17 11.34 -9.97 -5.28
CA SER A 17 11.07 -10.22 -6.69
C SER A 17 9.77 -11.00 -6.93
N LEU A 18 9.38 -11.90 -6.02
CA LEU A 18 8.12 -12.64 -6.09
C LEU A 18 6.92 -11.73 -5.78
N ILE A 19 7.01 -10.89 -4.76
CA ILE A 19 5.97 -9.92 -4.44
C ILE A 19 5.91 -8.84 -5.53
N LYS A 20 7.06 -8.36 -6.05
CA LYS A 20 7.07 -7.49 -7.23
C LYS A 20 6.39 -8.15 -8.42
N ARG A 21 6.55 -9.46 -8.66
CA ARG A 21 5.89 -10.17 -9.78
C ARG A 21 4.40 -10.43 -9.53
N SER A 22 3.98 -10.76 -8.31
CA SER A 22 2.57 -10.98 -7.97
C SER A 22 1.81 -9.65 -7.96
N VAL A 23 2.38 -8.61 -7.33
CA VAL A 23 1.88 -7.23 -7.39
C VAL A 23 1.93 -6.73 -8.82
N ALA A 24 3.02 -6.88 -9.57
CA ALA A 24 3.05 -6.47 -10.98
C ALA A 24 2.02 -7.22 -11.84
N ARG A 25 1.76 -8.51 -11.59
CA ARG A 25 0.77 -9.32 -12.32
C ARG A 25 -0.65 -8.91 -11.97
N ALA A 26 -0.97 -8.77 -10.68
CA ALA A 26 -2.27 -8.29 -10.22
C ALA A 26 -2.56 -6.88 -10.72
N LEU A 27 -1.56 -6.01 -10.61
CA LEU A 27 -1.61 -4.68 -11.17
C LEU A 27 -1.64 -4.68 -12.71
N LYS A 28 -1.20 -5.72 -13.42
CA LYS A 28 -1.23 -5.81 -14.89
C LYS A 28 -2.64 -6.10 -15.42
N THR A 29 -3.42 -6.89 -14.67
CA THR A 29 -4.74 -7.35 -15.11
C THR A 29 -5.83 -6.28 -14.95
N ASP A 30 -5.81 -5.50 -13.87
CA ASP A 30 -6.86 -4.49 -13.62
C ASP A 30 -6.59 -3.14 -14.32
N TRP A 31 -5.33 -2.70 -14.38
CA TRP A 31 -5.02 -1.36 -14.92
C TRP A 31 -5.21 -1.23 -16.44
N GLN A 32 -5.03 -2.32 -17.19
CA GLN A 32 -5.23 -2.33 -18.64
C GLN A 32 -6.71 -2.24 -19.02
N LEU A 33 -7.62 -2.63 -18.13
CA LEU A 33 -9.06 -2.56 -18.38
C LEU A 33 -9.60 -1.15 -18.12
N GLN A 34 -9.07 -0.41 -17.14
CA GLN A 34 -9.51 0.96 -16.84
C GLN A 34 -9.05 2.00 -17.87
N TRP A 35 -7.94 1.74 -18.59
CA TRP A 35 -7.33 2.71 -19.50
C TRP A 35 -7.85 2.69 -20.94
N LYS A 36 -8.67 1.71 -21.32
CA LYS A 36 -9.17 1.64 -22.71
C LYS A 36 -10.27 2.65 -23.04
N ASN A 37 -10.86 3.34 -22.05
CA ASN A 37 -12.11 4.10 -22.26
C ASN A 37 -12.08 5.59 -21.87
N HIS A 38 -10.94 6.18 -21.47
CA HIS A 38 -10.91 7.60 -21.07
C HIS A 38 -9.99 8.47 -21.96
N PRO A 39 -10.56 9.38 -22.78
CA PRO A 39 -9.81 10.22 -23.73
C PRO A 39 -9.06 11.40 -23.09
N THR A 40 -9.07 11.56 -21.76
CA THR A 40 -8.34 12.61 -21.05
C THR A 40 -7.73 12.03 -19.77
N PRO A 41 -6.44 12.28 -19.45
CA PRO A 41 -5.85 11.79 -18.22
C PRO A 41 -6.47 12.54 -17.04
N LEU A 42 -7.45 11.92 -16.39
CA LEU A 42 -8.05 12.44 -15.17
C LEU A 42 -7.03 12.36 -14.02
N LYS A 43 -6.96 13.41 -13.18
CA LYS A 43 -6.16 13.39 -11.95
C LYS A 43 -6.58 12.20 -11.09
N ALA A 44 -5.66 11.28 -10.83
CA ALA A 44 -5.91 10.13 -10.00
C ALA A 44 -4.92 10.07 -8.83
N LEU A 45 -5.39 9.53 -7.71
CA LEU A 45 -4.66 9.45 -6.45
C LEU A 45 -4.55 7.99 -5.99
N ASP A 46 -3.33 7.56 -5.72
CA ASP A 46 -3.03 6.31 -5.01
C ASP A 46 -2.71 6.63 -3.55
N ILE A 47 -3.53 6.13 -2.63
CA ILE A 47 -3.33 6.26 -1.19
C ILE A 47 -2.76 4.94 -0.70
N LEU A 48 -1.54 4.96 -0.17
CA LEU A 48 -0.88 3.80 0.38
C LEU A 48 -1.02 3.84 1.90
N ALA A 49 -1.69 2.87 2.50
CA ALA A 49 -1.74 2.70 3.95
C ALA A 49 -0.85 1.51 4.34
N VAL A 50 0.25 1.78 5.05
CA VAL A 50 1.29 0.79 5.39
C VAL A 50 1.29 0.52 6.89
N ASP A 51 1.03 -0.73 7.23
CA ASP A 51 1.08 -1.23 8.60
C ASP A 51 2.51 -1.36 9.08
N CYS A 52 2.82 -0.67 10.17
CA CYS A 52 4.13 -0.60 10.83
C CYS A 52 4.10 -1.26 12.21
N SER A 53 3.10 -2.09 12.49
CA SER A 53 2.93 -2.80 13.76
C SER A 53 4.09 -3.75 14.09
N ALA A 54 4.20 -4.11 15.37
CA ALA A 54 5.21 -5.05 15.84
C ALA A 54 5.14 -6.40 15.12
N SER A 55 3.96 -6.95 14.84
CA SER A 55 3.83 -8.22 14.10
C SER A 55 4.40 -8.14 12.68
N MET A 56 4.23 -7.00 12.00
CA MET A 56 4.83 -6.73 10.70
C MET A 56 6.35 -6.61 10.78
N VAL A 57 6.88 -6.02 11.87
CA VAL A 57 8.34 -5.92 12.11
C VAL A 57 8.94 -7.28 12.43
N GLU A 58 8.38 -8.00 13.40
CA GLU A 58 8.87 -9.29 13.90
C GLU A 58 8.86 -10.38 12.83
N SER A 59 7.85 -10.38 11.95
CA SER A 59 7.78 -11.32 10.83
C SER A 59 8.67 -10.94 9.64
N GLY A 60 9.27 -9.75 9.64
CA GLY A 60 9.99 -9.20 8.49
C GLY A 60 9.09 -8.68 7.36
N ALA A 61 7.77 -8.79 7.51
CA ALA A 61 6.79 -8.32 6.53
C ALA A 61 6.86 -6.81 6.25
N LEU A 62 7.24 -5.99 7.23
CA LEU A 62 7.36 -4.54 7.06
C LEU A 62 8.39 -4.17 5.98
N ALA A 63 9.50 -4.90 5.89
CA ALA A 63 10.51 -4.66 4.85
C ALA A 63 9.93 -4.94 3.45
N LEU A 64 9.12 -5.99 3.32
CA LEU A 64 8.42 -6.32 2.08
C LEU A 64 7.36 -5.28 1.74
N ALA A 65 6.57 -4.86 2.73
CA ALA A 65 5.54 -3.83 2.56
C ALA A 65 6.15 -2.49 2.08
N LYS A 66 7.29 -2.08 2.66
CA LYS A 66 8.07 -0.93 2.19
C LYS A 66 8.51 -1.08 0.73
N GLY A 67 9.05 -2.24 0.36
CA GLY A 67 9.46 -2.52 -1.03
C GLY A 67 8.30 -2.46 -2.02
N VAL A 68 7.12 -2.91 -1.62
CA VAL A 68 5.89 -2.79 -2.43
C VAL A 68 5.40 -1.36 -2.53
N ALA A 69 5.41 -0.61 -1.42
CA ALA A 69 5.00 0.77 -1.41
C ALA A 69 5.86 1.62 -2.36
N LEU A 70 7.18 1.42 -2.35
CA LEU A 70 8.09 2.06 -3.31
C LEU A 70 7.75 1.70 -4.77
N ALA A 71 7.48 0.42 -5.07
CA ALA A 71 7.10 -0.01 -6.41
C ALA A 71 5.75 0.59 -6.87
N LEU A 72 4.79 0.75 -5.97
CA LEU A 72 3.51 1.40 -6.24
C LEU A 72 3.68 2.90 -6.51
N ILE A 73 4.52 3.60 -5.73
CA ILE A 73 4.84 5.02 -5.94
C ILE A 73 5.57 5.23 -7.27
N GLU A 74 6.56 4.40 -7.58
CA GLU A 74 7.28 4.44 -8.86
C GLU A 74 6.32 4.28 -10.04
N ARG A 75 5.36 3.35 -9.91
CA ARG A 75 4.33 3.15 -10.93
C ARG A 75 3.38 4.35 -11.04
N ALA A 76 2.95 4.92 -9.92
CA ALA A 76 2.14 6.14 -9.92
C ALA A 76 2.88 7.28 -10.64
N TYR A 77 4.21 7.40 -10.42
CA TYR A 77 5.07 8.36 -11.11
C TYR A 77 5.08 8.13 -12.63
N GLN A 78 5.32 6.90 -13.08
CA GLN A 78 5.29 6.54 -14.51
C GLN A 78 3.93 6.85 -15.17
N ALA A 79 2.83 6.65 -14.43
CA ALA A 79 1.48 6.95 -14.88
C ALA A 79 1.07 8.44 -14.70
N ARG A 80 1.97 9.30 -14.23
CA ARG A 80 1.71 10.72 -13.87
C ARG A 80 0.54 10.89 -12.90
N ARG A 81 0.36 9.95 -11.98
CA ARG A 81 -0.65 9.95 -10.92
C ARG A 81 -0.10 10.63 -9.67
N HIS A 82 -1.01 11.01 -8.77
CA HIS A 82 -0.65 11.50 -7.44
C HIS A 82 -0.57 10.33 -6.47
N ALA A 83 0.27 10.46 -5.46
CA ALA A 83 0.42 9.49 -4.40
C ALA A 83 0.32 10.17 -3.03
N ALA A 84 -0.23 9.46 -2.06
CA ALA A 84 -0.18 9.76 -0.65
C ALA A 84 0.24 8.51 0.12
N LEU A 85 0.94 8.69 1.23
CA LEU A 85 1.40 7.58 2.06
C LEU A 85 1.01 7.84 3.52
N ILE A 86 0.34 6.87 4.10
CA ILE A 86 -0.05 6.83 5.50
C ILE A 86 0.69 5.64 6.13
N ALA A 87 1.52 5.91 7.13
CA ALA A 87 2.08 4.88 8.00
C ALA A 87 1.21 4.76 9.24
N PHE A 88 0.96 3.54 9.73
CA PHE A 88 0.12 3.36 10.91
C PHE A 88 0.60 2.22 11.80
N CYS A 89 0.47 2.36 13.12
CA CYS A 89 0.93 1.39 14.12
C CYS A 89 0.22 1.66 15.46
N GLY A 90 -0.15 0.61 16.19
CA GLY A 90 -0.84 0.76 17.48
C GLY A 90 -2.16 1.53 17.33
N HIS A 91 -2.23 2.74 17.90
CA HIS A 91 -3.41 3.62 17.78
C HIS A 91 -3.15 4.86 16.92
N GLU A 92 -2.00 4.93 16.24
CA GLU A 92 -1.58 6.11 15.50
C GLU A 92 -1.51 5.82 14.00
N ALA A 93 -1.94 6.80 13.21
CA ALA A 93 -1.72 6.87 11.78
C ALA A 93 -1.17 8.25 11.43
N ARG A 94 -0.12 8.29 10.61
CA ARG A 94 0.55 9.51 10.18
C ARG A 94 0.58 9.59 8.66
N LEU A 95 0.19 10.75 8.14
CA LEU A 95 0.39 11.09 6.73
C LEU A 95 1.87 11.43 6.50
N GLU A 96 2.64 10.47 6.02
CA GLU A 96 4.07 10.62 5.72
C GLU A 96 4.27 11.41 4.41
N ILE A 97 3.41 11.17 3.42
CA ILE A 97 3.42 11.88 2.14
C ILE A 97 2.01 12.42 1.89
N ALA A 98 1.88 13.74 1.88
CA ALA A 98 0.64 14.40 1.48
C ALA A 98 0.32 14.13 -0.01
N PRO A 99 -0.96 14.19 -0.43
CA PRO A 99 -1.33 14.02 -1.83
C PRO A 99 -0.57 14.96 -2.76
N GLN A 100 0.36 14.42 -3.52
CA GLN A 100 1.19 15.17 -4.47
C GLN A 100 1.47 14.34 -5.71
N GLN A 101 1.87 14.98 -6.80
CA GLN A 101 2.31 14.24 -7.99
C GLN A 101 3.46 13.33 -7.57
N ALA A 102 3.33 12.03 -7.85
CA ALA A 102 4.36 11.07 -7.50
C ALA A 102 5.68 11.51 -8.13
N SER A 103 6.78 11.38 -7.40
CA SER A 103 8.11 11.77 -7.86
C SER A 103 9.13 10.72 -7.40
N TRP A 104 10.20 10.57 -8.18
CA TRP A 104 11.28 9.63 -7.89
C TRP A 104 12.16 10.09 -6.71
N ASN A 105 12.16 11.38 -6.37
CA ASN A 105 13.07 11.98 -5.37
C ASN A 105 12.61 11.78 -3.92
N ASN A 106 11.96 10.66 -3.67
CA ASN A 106 11.23 10.44 -2.44
C ASN A 106 12.06 9.47 -1.60
N ASP A 107 12.89 10.03 -0.73
CA ASP A 107 13.41 9.36 0.47
C ASP A 107 12.20 9.03 1.37
N VAL A 108 11.38 8.06 0.93
CA VAL A 108 10.18 7.61 1.63
C VAL A 108 10.61 6.75 2.79
N TRP A 109 11.03 7.40 3.87
CA TRP A 109 11.30 6.70 5.11
C TRP A 109 10.01 6.63 5.90
N VAL A 110 9.34 5.48 5.78
CA VAL A 110 8.40 5.02 6.80
C VAL A 110 9.25 4.76 8.05
N THR A 111 9.41 5.82 8.83
CA THR A 111 10.05 5.79 10.14
C THR A 111 9.18 4.91 11.02
N SER A 112 9.76 3.95 11.72
CA SER A 112 8.98 3.06 12.58
C SER A 112 8.21 3.90 13.60
N LEU A 113 6.88 3.98 13.44
CA LEU A 113 6.00 4.55 14.45
C LEU A 113 6.09 3.62 15.67
N GLN A 114 6.57 4.13 16.80
CA GLN A 114 6.56 3.38 18.07
C GLN A 114 5.12 3.40 18.62
N GLY A 115 4.34 2.37 18.30
CA GLY A 115 2.95 2.24 18.77
C GLY A 115 2.77 1.05 19.72
N GLY A 116 2.32 1.32 20.95
CA GLY A 116 1.87 0.33 21.92
C GLY A 116 0.53 -0.33 21.54
N GLY A 117 0.25 -1.50 22.13
CA GLY A 117 -0.79 -2.44 21.69
C GLY A 117 -2.22 -1.89 21.61
N GLY A 118 -2.82 -2.02 20.42
CA GLY A 118 -4.21 -1.75 20.08
C GLY A 118 -4.36 -1.44 18.58
N THR A 119 -5.58 -1.18 18.09
CA THR A 119 -6.01 -1.49 16.71
C THR A 119 -5.49 -0.51 15.64
N PRO A 120 -4.48 -0.89 14.84
CA PRO A 120 -3.77 0.03 13.94
C PRO A 120 -4.62 0.40 12.71
N LEU A 121 -5.51 -0.49 12.28
CA LEU A 121 -6.29 -0.30 11.05
C LEU A 121 -7.37 0.78 11.16
N HIS A 122 -7.98 0.99 12.34
CA HIS A 122 -9.03 2.01 12.47
C HIS A 122 -8.47 3.42 12.27
N ALA A 123 -7.37 3.73 12.97
CA ALA A 123 -6.66 5.01 12.85
C ALA A 123 -6.21 5.26 11.40
N ALA A 124 -5.75 4.21 10.70
CA ALA A 124 -5.40 4.30 9.30
C ALA A 124 -6.58 4.71 8.42
N LEU A 125 -7.75 4.09 8.63
CA LEU A 125 -8.96 4.37 7.85
C LEU A 125 -9.56 5.74 8.18
N GLU A 126 -9.49 6.19 9.43
CA GLU A 126 -9.85 7.56 9.80
C GLU A 126 -8.95 8.57 9.08
N CYS A 127 -7.63 8.36 9.10
CA CYS A 127 -6.67 9.21 8.39
C CYS A 127 -6.93 9.23 6.87
N VAL A 128 -7.28 8.09 6.27
CA VAL A 128 -7.71 8.02 4.86
C VAL A 128 -8.97 8.83 4.64
N GLN A 129 -9.99 8.68 5.50
CA GLN A 129 -11.27 9.37 5.37
C GLN A 129 -11.09 10.89 5.50
N ASP A 130 -10.28 11.35 6.44
CA ASP A 130 -9.95 12.76 6.63
C ASP A 130 -9.23 13.33 5.41
N LEU A 131 -8.22 12.62 4.89
CA LEU A 131 -7.53 13.00 3.66
C LEU A 131 -8.54 13.15 2.51
N LEU A 132 -9.45 12.19 2.34
CA LEU A 132 -10.46 12.23 1.28
C LEU A 132 -11.46 13.37 1.47
N HIS A 133 -11.88 13.65 2.70
CA HIS A 133 -12.73 14.79 3.02
C HIS A 133 -12.06 16.13 2.68
N HIS A 134 -10.79 16.31 3.08
CA HIS A 134 -10.03 17.51 2.75
C HIS A 134 -9.87 17.72 1.24
N GLN A 135 -9.71 16.64 0.46
CA GLN A 135 -9.64 16.72 -1.01
C GLN A 135 -10.98 17.07 -1.67
N ASN A 136 -12.11 16.64 -1.09
CA ASN A 136 -13.44 16.96 -1.60
C ASN A 136 -13.85 18.42 -1.37
N SER A 137 -13.27 19.07 -0.35
CA SER A 137 -13.53 20.48 -0.03
C SER A 137 -12.86 21.48 -0.99
N TYR A 138 -11.94 21.02 -1.84
CA TYR A 138 -11.37 21.85 -2.91
C TYR A 138 -12.31 21.96 -4.12
N THR A 139 -12.10 22.97 -4.96
CA THR A 139 -12.89 23.16 -6.19
C THR A 139 -12.87 21.91 -7.07
N ARG A 140 -13.94 21.63 -7.83
CA ARG A 140 -14.05 20.46 -8.74
C ARG A 140 -12.86 20.28 -9.68
N GLN A 141 -12.13 21.36 -9.99
CA GLN A 141 -10.93 21.32 -10.84
C GLN A 141 -9.70 20.70 -10.15
N ASN A 142 -9.71 20.59 -8.82
CA ASN A 142 -8.62 20.03 -8.03
C ASN A 142 -8.94 18.67 -7.39
N SER A 143 -10.17 18.19 -7.54
CA SER A 143 -10.57 16.86 -7.05
C SER A 143 -9.97 15.74 -7.92
N TYR A 144 -9.54 14.65 -7.27
CA TYR A 144 -9.12 13.43 -7.96
C TYR A 144 -10.34 12.67 -8.48
N ALA A 145 -10.39 12.41 -9.78
CA ALA A 145 -11.50 11.69 -10.40
C ALA A 145 -11.47 10.18 -10.11
N HIS A 146 -10.31 9.65 -9.72
CA HIS A 146 -10.15 8.26 -9.34
C HIS A 146 -9.22 8.14 -8.14
N ARG A 147 -9.70 7.49 -7.07
CA ARG A 147 -9.02 7.33 -5.78
C ARG A 147 -8.88 5.84 -5.47
N THR A 148 -7.65 5.38 -5.38
CA THR A 148 -7.32 3.99 -5.09
C THR A 148 -6.69 3.90 -3.70
N LEU A 149 -7.23 3.05 -2.83
CA LEU A 149 -6.57 2.70 -1.57
C LEU A 149 -5.79 1.39 -1.72
N TRP A 150 -4.54 1.39 -1.31
CA TRP A 150 -3.65 0.24 -1.18
C TRP A 150 -3.40 0.00 0.30
N LEU A 151 -4.04 -1.00 0.89
CA LEU A 151 -3.82 -1.39 2.28
C LEU A 151 -2.77 -2.51 2.33
N LEU A 152 -1.65 -2.26 3.00
CA LEU A 152 -0.54 -3.22 3.17
C LEU A 152 -0.45 -3.59 4.65
N SER A 153 -1.00 -4.75 5.04
CA SER A 153 -1.12 -5.16 6.44
C SER A 153 -1.25 -6.68 6.56
N ASP A 154 -0.93 -7.23 7.73
CA ASP A 154 -1.29 -8.61 8.12
C ASP A 154 -2.76 -8.70 8.63
N ALA A 155 -3.49 -7.58 8.58
CA ALA A 155 -4.90 -7.44 8.93
C ALA A 155 -5.26 -7.98 10.34
N ARG A 156 -4.34 -7.85 11.29
CA ARG A 156 -4.63 -8.10 12.70
C ARG A 156 -5.54 -7.01 13.24
N VAL A 157 -6.82 -7.34 13.37
CA VAL A 157 -7.87 -6.43 13.82
C VAL A 157 -8.52 -6.94 15.10
N ASN A 158 -8.78 -6.04 16.05
CA ASN A 158 -9.59 -6.34 17.23
C ASN A 158 -11.08 -6.07 16.98
N HIS A 159 -11.38 -5.11 16.09
CA HIS A 159 -12.73 -4.76 15.67
C HIS A 159 -12.81 -4.80 14.15
N TRP A 160 -13.94 -5.31 13.64
CA TRP A 160 -14.16 -5.41 12.20
C TRP A 160 -14.29 -4.01 11.58
N PRO A 161 -13.44 -3.65 10.60
CA PRO A 161 -13.42 -2.30 10.06
C PRO A 161 -14.46 -2.11 8.96
N SER A 162 -15.03 -0.90 8.87
CA SER A 162 -15.91 -0.52 7.76
C SER A 162 -15.11 -0.12 6.52
N ARG A 163 -15.68 -0.37 5.33
CA ARG A 163 -15.07 0.08 4.07
C ARG A 163 -14.99 1.62 4.07
N PRO A 164 -13.81 2.23 3.79
CA PRO A 164 -13.69 3.68 3.67
C PRO A 164 -14.51 4.20 2.48
N ALA A 165 -15.21 5.31 2.68
CA ALA A 165 -16.05 5.93 1.66
C ALA A 165 -15.21 6.81 0.73
N GLY A 166 -15.63 6.96 -0.53
CA GLY A 166 -14.93 7.82 -1.49
C GLY A 166 -13.69 7.22 -2.15
N CYS A 167 -13.38 5.94 -1.88
CA CYS A 167 -12.43 5.16 -2.67
C CYS A 167 -13.15 4.44 -3.82
N ASP A 168 -12.73 4.73 -5.05
CA ASP A 168 -13.23 4.09 -6.27
C ASP A 168 -12.73 2.64 -6.38
N ALA A 169 -11.51 2.40 -5.93
CA ALA A 169 -10.92 1.06 -5.85
C ALA A 169 -10.18 0.86 -4.52
N ILE A 170 -10.19 -0.38 -4.01
CA ILE A 170 -9.44 -0.77 -2.82
C ILE A 170 -8.73 -2.09 -3.10
N TYR A 171 -7.45 -2.14 -2.76
CA TYR A 171 -6.60 -3.32 -2.83
C TYR A 171 -6.07 -3.61 -1.43
N ILE A 172 -6.16 -4.87 -1.00
CA ILE A 172 -5.62 -5.34 0.27
C ILE A 172 -4.50 -6.33 -0.06
N LEU A 173 -3.29 -5.96 0.34
CA LEU A 173 -2.10 -6.78 0.25
C LEU A 173 -1.86 -7.40 1.62
N ASP A 174 -2.04 -8.71 1.67
CA ASP A 174 -1.93 -9.53 2.85
C ASP A 174 -0.48 -9.92 3.10
N PHE A 175 0.02 -9.50 4.26
CA PHE A 175 1.36 -9.84 4.73
C PHE A 175 1.35 -10.86 5.87
N GLU A 176 0.20 -11.51 6.12
CA GLU A 176 0.10 -12.58 7.10
C GLU A 176 1.08 -13.71 6.76
N SER A 177 2.04 -13.89 7.66
CA SER A 177 3.15 -14.83 7.51
C SER A 177 2.92 -16.08 8.35
N GLY A 178 3.46 -17.21 7.89
CA GLY A 178 3.34 -18.50 8.55
C GLY A 178 2.57 -19.56 7.74
N PRO A 179 2.55 -20.81 8.22
CA PRO A 179 1.85 -21.92 7.57
C PRO A 179 0.37 -21.62 7.36
N LEU A 180 -0.20 -22.05 6.23
CA LEU A 180 -1.61 -21.78 5.87
C LEU A 180 -2.61 -22.18 6.97
N HIS A 181 -2.32 -23.23 7.75
CA HIS A 181 -3.18 -23.71 8.83
C HIS A 181 -3.16 -22.85 10.11
N LEU A 182 -2.20 -21.92 10.23
CA LEU A 182 -2.10 -20.96 11.33
C LEU A 182 -2.54 -19.55 10.92
N ARG A 183 -2.87 -19.34 9.64
CA ARG A 183 -3.33 -18.04 9.14
C ARG A 183 -4.77 -17.78 9.61
N ILE A 184 -4.98 -16.60 10.16
CA ILE A 184 -6.27 -16.10 10.62
C ILE A 184 -7.15 -15.74 9.42
N GLY A 185 -6.56 -15.23 8.33
CA GLY A 185 -7.27 -14.94 7.08
C GLY A 185 -8.14 -13.68 7.11
N ASN A 186 -7.91 -12.79 8.08
CA ASN A 186 -8.66 -11.54 8.23
C ASN A 186 -8.58 -10.66 6.98
N ALA A 187 -7.39 -10.50 6.38
CA ALA A 187 -7.20 -9.67 5.19
C ALA A 187 -8.13 -10.08 4.04
N ARG A 188 -8.25 -11.39 3.81
CA ARG A 188 -9.13 -11.95 2.78
C ARG A 188 -10.60 -11.74 3.11
N ALA A 189 -10.97 -11.91 4.37
CA ALA A 189 -12.34 -11.73 4.82
C ALA A 189 -12.78 -10.25 4.76
N ILE A 190 -11.89 -9.31 5.15
CA ILE A 190 -12.08 -7.86 4.99
C ILE A 190 -12.19 -7.51 3.50
N ALA A 191 -11.32 -8.05 2.64
CA ALA A 191 -11.37 -7.78 1.21
C ALA A 191 -12.71 -8.22 0.60
N ARG A 192 -13.24 -9.37 1.00
CA ARG A 192 -14.57 -9.84 0.57
C ARG A 192 -15.67 -8.90 1.04
N ASP A 193 -15.65 -8.52 2.31
CA ASP A 193 -16.66 -7.63 2.90
C ASP A 193 -16.68 -6.26 2.20
N TRP A 194 -15.48 -5.71 1.95
CA TRP A 194 -15.32 -4.44 1.27
C TRP A 194 -15.48 -4.53 -0.24
N ARG A 195 -15.62 -5.73 -0.84
CA ARG A 195 -15.50 -5.94 -2.30
C ARG A 195 -14.21 -5.33 -2.86
N ALA A 196 -13.12 -5.47 -2.11
CA ALA A 196 -11.78 -5.06 -2.49
C ALA A 196 -11.05 -6.19 -3.23
N GLN A 197 -10.02 -5.83 -4.00
CA GLN A 197 -9.11 -6.78 -4.61
C GLN A 197 -8.16 -7.33 -3.54
N TYR A 198 -8.13 -8.65 -3.35
CA TYR A 198 -7.25 -9.32 -2.39
C TYR A 198 -5.99 -9.86 -3.07
N LEU A 199 -4.83 -9.60 -2.46
CA LEU A 199 -3.51 -10.04 -2.91
C LEU A 199 -2.76 -10.65 -1.73
N GLY A 200 -2.51 -11.96 -1.74
CA GLY A 200 -1.81 -12.68 -0.66
C GLY A 200 -1.04 -13.89 -1.15
#